data_AF-A0A6L6J5X7-F1
#
_entry.id   AF-A0A6L6J5X7-F1
#
_cell.length_a   1.000
_cell.length_b   1.000
_cell.length_c   1.000
_cell.angle_alpha   90.00
_cell.angle_beta   90.00
_cell.angle_gamma   90.00
#
_symmetry.space_group_name_H-M   'P 1'
#
loop_
_entity.id
_entity.type
_entity.pdbx_description
1 polymer ?
#
loop_
_entity_poly.entity_id
_entity_poly.type
_entity_poly.pdbx_seq_one_letter_code
_entity_poly.pdbx_strand_id
1 'polypeptide(L)'
;MPNDSLRVIAAMARKGGSGKTTLSRALISAAIAAGRRVTLMDTDGTDALGAWYERAEGAGYGSPLLTRTRALSIVAIEQEIDRVYAEDLADLIFIDTAGVGADWSDSVAVLADHIVTPVMLSTTDFKVGIQTADWFAHLRTRVDDPSALPRHHVVLNMVPAKPTKADAEIIEQAVNCFPVIETVMMYRNAFKEMDRLGLLHAIALARKNDPNPLMKPHVRPLVEALEEATDILNAIISG
;
A
#
# COMPACT_ATOMS: atom_id res chain seq x y z
N MET A 1 -4.14 -23.37 12.24
CA MET A 1 -2.74 -23.84 12.14
C MET A 1 -1.92 -22.62 11.78
N PRO A 2 -0.69 -22.42 12.26
CA PRO A 2 0.07 -21.22 11.94
C PRO A 2 0.24 -21.02 10.43
N ASN A 3 0.13 -19.79 9.94
CA ASN A 3 0.29 -19.48 8.52
C ASN A 3 1.72 -19.00 8.20
N ASP A 4 2.62 -19.93 7.87
CA ASP A 4 4.01 -19.63 7.47
C ASP A 4 4.12 -18.76 6.19
N SER A 5 3.02 -18.65 5.43
CA SER A 5 2.94 -17.81 4.22
C SER A 5 2.40 -16.40 4.48
N LEU A 6 2.03 -16.06 5.71
CA LEU A 6 1.62 -14.71 6.09
C LEU A 6 2.72 -13.71 5.71
N ARG A 7 2.33 -12.58 5.13
CA ARG A 7 3.25 -11.46 4.87
C ARG A 7 2.71 -10.15 5.42
N VAL A 8 3.58 -9.40 6.10
CA VAL A 8 3.31 -8.07 6.64
C VAL A 8 3.92 -7.03 5.71
N ILE A 9 3.06 -6.17 5.15
CA ILE A 9 3.43 -5.10 4.23
C ILE A 9 3.14 -3.75 4.91
N ALA A 10 4.19 -2.97 5.18
CA ALA A 10 4.09 -1.64 5.75
C ALA A 10 4.24 -0.54 4.68
N ALA A 11 3.23 0.31 4.55
CA ALA A 11 3.34 1.51 3.71
C ALA A 11 4.00 2.65 4.51
N MET A 12 5.15 3.14 4.04
CA MET A 12 5.97 4.10 4.79
C MET A 12 6.49 5.24 3.94
N ALA A 13 6.46 6.46 4.48
CA ALA A 13 6.95 7.67 3.85
C ALA A 13 7.07 8.80 4.88
N ARG A 14 8.17 9.56 4.83
CA ARG A 14 8.48 10.65 5.77
C ARG A 14 7.65 11.92 5.61
N LYS A 15 6.87 12.03 4.53
CA LYS A 15 6.03 13.20 4.22
C LYS A 15 4.55 12.83 4.25
N GLY A 16 3.73 13.69 4.84
CA GLY A 16 2.27 13.63 4.75
C GLY A 16 1.80 13.87 3.31
N GLY A 17 0.78 13.14 2.86
CA GLY A 17 0.25 13.28 1.51
C GLY A 17 1.10 12.65 0.39
N SER A 18 2.09 11.81 0.70
CA SER A 18 2.87 11.05 -0.29
C SER A 18 2.07 9.95 -1.03
N GLY A 19 0.86 9.66 -0.56
CA GLY A 19 -0.02 8.64 -1.14
C GLY A 19 0.07 7.25 -0.50
N LYS A 20 0.63 7.12 0.72
CA LYS A 20 0.69 5.84 1.48
C LYS A 20 -0.67 5.14 1.54
N THR A 21 -1.66 5.79 2.14
CA THR A 21 -3.00 5.24 2.29
C THR A 21 -3.66 4.91 0.95
N THR A 22 -3.43 5.72 -0.09
CA THR A 22 -3.93 5.44 -1.44
C THR A 22 -3.29 4.19 -2.03
N LEU A 23 -1.97 4.05 -1.90
CA LEU A 23 -1.25 2.85 -2.32
C LEU A 23 -1.73 1.62 -1.54
N SER A 24 -1.84 1.71 -0.21
CA SER A 24 -2.36 0.62 0.62
C SER A 24 -3.74 0.15 0.15
N ARG A 25 -4.70 1.06 -0.08
CA ARG A 25 -6.04 0.71 -0.57
C ARG A 25 -6.01 0.05 -1.95
N ALA A 26 -5.10 0.48 -2.83
CA ALA A 26 -4.95 -0.10 -4.16
C ALA A 26 -4.39 -1.53 -4.07
N LEU A 27 -3.33 -1.74 -3.28
CA LEU A 27 -2.74 -3.07 -3.06
C LEU A 27 -3.71 -4.02 -2.35
N ILE A 28 -4.47 -3.53 -1.37
CA ILE A 28 -5.56 -4.29 -0.73
C ILE A 28 -6.62 -4.68 -1.78
N SER A 29 -7.02 -3.75 -2.66
CA SER A 29 -7.98 -4.04 -3.73
C SER A 29 -7.48 -5.15 -4.66
N ALA A 30 -6.19 -5.16 -4.98
CA ALA A 30 -5.54 -6.21 -5.78
C ALA A 30 -5.50 -7.56 -5.04
N ALA A 31 -5.08 -7.57 -3.77
CA ALA A 31 -5.03 -8.77 -2.95
C ALA A 31 -6.41 -9.45 -2.85
N ILE A 32 -7.45 -8.68 -2.53
CA ILE A 32 -8.81 -9.19 -2.42
C ILE A 32 -9.35 -9.66 -3.77
N ALA A 33 -9.05 -8.95 -4.87
CA ALA A 33 -9.42 -9.38 -6.21
C ALA A 33 -8.77 -10.73 -6.60
N ALA A 34 -7.58 -11.00 -6.08
CA ALA A 34 -6.88 -12.28 -6.21
C ALA A 34 -7.34 -13.36 -5.22
N GLY A 35 -8.36 -13.08 -4.41
CA GLY A 35 -8.92 -14.01 -3.42
C GLY A 35 -8.09 -14.17 -2.15
N ARG A 36 -7.14 -13.27 -1.87
CA ARG A 36 -6.35 -13.27 -0.64
C ARG A 36 -7.15 -12.71 0.52
N ARG A 37 -6.97 -13.29 1.71
CA ARG A 37 -7.48 -12.73 2.98
C ARG A 37 -6.53 -11.65 3.47
N VAL A 38 -7.08 -10.50 3.85
CA VAL A 38 -6.30 -9.32 4.22
C VAL A 38 -6.76 -8.78 5.58
N THR A 39 -5.81 -8.56 6.47
CA THR A 39 -6.03 -7.78 7.70
C THR A 39 -5.43 -6.39 7.54
N LEU A 40 -6.25 -5.38 7.82
CA LEU A 40 -5.87 -3.98 7.79
C LEU A 40 -5.52 -3.51 9.19
N MET A 41 -4.36 -2.89 9.35
CA MET A 41 -3.92 -2.31 10.60
C MET A 41 -3.59 -0.83 10.40
N ASP A 42 -4.44 0.03 10.97
CA ASP A 42 -4.18 1.46 11.00
C ASP A 42 -3.40 1.78 12.28
N THR A 43 -2.21 2.34 12.09
CA THR A 43 -1.32 2.75 13.18
C THR A 43 -1.30 4.27 13.35
N ASP A 44 -2.02 4.99 12.48
CA ASP A 44 -2.16 6.43 12.60
C ASP A 44 -3.35 6.81 13.52
N GLY A 45 -3.27 8.00 14.11
CA GLY A 45 -4.34 8.51 14.99
C GLY A 45 -5.57 9.01 14.24
N THR A 46 -5.52 9.13 12.90
CA THR A 46 -6.56 9.68 12.04
C THR A 46 -7.59 8.63 11.59
N ASP A 47 -7.22 7.35 11.62
CA ASP A 47 -8.07 6.21 11.25
C ASP A 47 -8.57 6.31 9.80
N ALA A 48 -7.77 6.90 8.91
CA ALA A 48 -8.16 7.17 7.52
C ALA A 48 -8.45 5.88 6.75
N LEU A 49 -7.74 4.81 7.07
CA LEU A 49 -7.89 3.53 6.41
C LEU A 49 -9.04 2.72 7.04
N GLY A 50 -9.22 2.83 8.36
CA GLY A 50 -10.37 2.27 9.06
C GLY A 50 -11.71 2.89 8.65
N ALA A 51 -11.78 4.21 8.53
CA ALA A 51 -12.96 4.90 8.04
C ALA A 51 -13.28 4.56 6.57
N TRP A 52 -12.26 4.26 5.76
CA TRP A 52 -12.46 3.77 4.39
C TRP A 52 -13.06 2.36 4.37
N TYR A 53 -12.57 1.45 5.22
CA TYR A 53 -13.12 0.11 5.38
C TYR A 53 -14.61 0.16 5.74
N GLU A 54 -14.99 0.95 6.75
CA GLU A 54 -16.40 1.08 7.16
C GLU A 54 -17.30 1.65 6.05
N ARG A 55 -16.80 2.63 5.29
CA ARG A 55 -17.52 3.16 4.11
C ARG A 55 -17.70 2.10 3.03
N ALA A 56 -16.66 1.30 2.76
CA ALA A 56 -16.70 0.26 1.75
C ALA A 56 -17.75 -0.81 2.10
N GLU A 57 -17.73 -1.30 3.34
CA GLU A 57 -18.73 -2.25 3.85
C GLU A 57 -20.15 -1.68 3.77
N GLY A 58 -20.36 -0.47 4.32
CA GLY A 58 -21.68 0.16 4.35
C GLY A 58 -22.27 0.48 2.97
N ALA A 59 -21.42 0.70 1.97
CA ALA A 59 -21.83 0.98 0.59
C ALA A 59 -21.91 -0.26 -0.31
N GLY A 60 -21.59 -1.46 0.20
CA GLY A 60 -21.59 -2.71 -0.57
C GLY A 60 -20.41 -2.85 -1.53
N TYR A 61 -19.32 -2.11 -1.30
CA TYR A 61 -18.04 -2.21 -2.04
C TYR A 61 -16.90 -2.79 -1.19
N GLY A 62 -17.25 -3.43 -0.08
CA GLY A 62 -16.36 -4.16 0.81
C GLY A 62 -16.18 -5.63 0.40
N SER A 63 -15.64 -6.45 1.31
CA SER A 63 -15.38 -7.88 1.05
C SER A 63 -15.26 -8.65 2.36
N PRO A 64 -15.83 -9.86 2.46
CA PRO A 64 -15.64 -10.73 3.64
C PRO A 64 -14.19 -11.20 3.81
N LEU A 65 -13.35 -11.06 2.79
CA LEU A 65 -11.91 -11.38 2.86
C LEU A 65 -11.08 -10.24 3.45
N LEU A 66 -11.68 -9.07 3.66
CA LEU A 66 -11.01 -7.91 4.26
C LEU A 66 -11.49 -7.77 5.70
N THR A 67 -10.55 -7.75 6.64
CA THR A 67 -10.83 -7.42 8.04
C THR A 67 -10.00 -6.23 8.48
N ARG A 68 -10.40 -5.62 9.60
CA ARG A 68 -9.71 -4.48 10.20
C ARG A 68 -9.45 -4.75 11.66
N THR A 69 -8.23 -4.43 12.09
CA THR A 69 -7.85 -4.30 13.50
C THR A 69 -7.26 -2.92 13.76
N ARG A 70 -7.46 -2.41 14.98
CA ARG A 70 -6.83 -1.18 15.44
C ARG A 70 -5.73 -1.53 16.45
N ALA A 71 -4.50 -1.08 16.17
CA ALA A 71 -3.35 -1.26 17.05
C ALA A 71 -2.60 0.07 17.19
N LEU A 72 -2.67 0.67 18.38
CA LEU A 72 -2.11 2.00 18.66
C LEU A 72 -0.79 1.97 19.46
N SER A 73 -0.19 0.79 19.63
CA SER A 73 1.14 0.60 20.21
C SER A 73 1.89 -0.49 19.45
N ILE A 74 3.23 -0.44 19.45
CA ILE A 74 4.07 -1.48 18.85
C ILE A 74 3.78 -2.86 19.43
N VAL A 75 3.61 -2.94 20.75
CA VAL A 75 3.25 -4.20 21.43
C VAL A 75 1.89 -4.72 20.94
N ALA A 76 0.91 -3.85 20.72
CA ALA A 76 -0.39 -4.26 20.20
C ALA A 76 -0.33 -4.71 18.72
N ILE A 77 0.55 -4.10 17.92
CA ILE A 77 0.80 -4.52 16.53
C ILE A 77 1.39 -5.93 16.53
N GLU A 78 2.45 -6.14 17.30
CA GLU A 78 3.14 -7.43 17.42
C GLU A 78 2.18 -8.54 17.87
N GLN A 79 1.41 -8.29 18.95
CA GLN A 79 0.40 -9.24 19.44
C GLN A 79 -0.67 -9.57 18.40
N GLU A 80 -1.08 -8.59 17.60
CA GLU A 80 -2.08 -8.82 16.56
C GLU A 80 -1.50 -9.59 15.36
N ILE A 81 -0.24 -9.32 14.97
CA ILE A 81 0.48 -10.11 13.95
C ILE A 81 0.58 -11.56 14.41
N ASP A 82 1.02 -11.80 15.64
CA ASP A 82 1.12 -13.15 16.23
C ASP A 82 -0.22 -13.88 16.25
N ARG A 83 -1.30 -13.16 16.60
CA ARG A 83 -2.66 -13.71 16.59
C ARG A 83 -3.09 -14.11 15.19
N VAL A 84 -2.95 -13.21 14.20
CA VAL A 84 -3.30 -13.45 12.80
C VAL A 84 -2.52 -14.63 12.23
N TYR A 85 -1.24 -14.74 12.60
CA TYR A 85 -0.37 -15.86 12.23
C TYR A 85 -0.83 -17.18 12.86
N ALA A 86 -0.96 -17.25 14.19
CA ALA A 86 -1.23 -18.48 14.91
C ALA A 86 -2.63 -19.05 14.60
N GLU A 87 -3.61 -18.17 14.41
CA GLU A 87 -5.00 -18.52 14.11
C GLU A 87 -5.27 -18.66 12.60
N ASP A 88 -4.30 -18.35 11.73
CA ASP A 88 -4.44 -18.36 10.26
C ASP A 88 -5.65 -17.53 9.79
N LEU A 89 -5.67 -16.25 10.16
CA LEU A 89 -6.79 -15.34 9.87
C LEU A 89 -6.63 -14.61 8.54
N ALA A 90 -5.41 -14.42 8.06
CA ALA A 90 -5.12 -13.69 6.84
C ALA A 90 -3.92 -14.26 6.09
N ASP A 91 -3.80 -13.88 4.82
CA ASP A 91 -2.62 -14.15 4.00
C ASP A 91 -1.69 -12.92 3.98
N LEU A 92 -2.25 -11.71 4.11
CA LEU A 92 -1.53 -10.45 4.12
C LEU A 92 -1.99 -9.54 5.25
N ILE A 93 -1.06 -8.84 5.90
CA ILE A 93 -1.33 -7.71 6.79
C ILE A 93 -0.84 -6.44 6.11
N PHE A 94 -1.71 -5.43 5.99
CA PHE A 94 -1.29 -4.09 5.56
C PHE A 94 -1.26 -3.15 6.77
N ILE A 95 -0.07 -2.63 7.06
CA ILE A 95 0.14 -1.63 8.09
C ILE A 95 0.25 -0.26 7.40
N ASP A 96 -0.73 0.61 7.62
CA ASP A 96 -0.62 2.02 7.20
C ASP A 96 0.01 2.80 8.34
N THR A 97 1.17 3.39 8.05
CA THR A 97 1.94 4.12 9.05
C THR A 97 1.62 5.60 9.02
N ALA A 98 1.59 6.22 10.20
CA ALA A 98 1.59 7.67 10.28
C ALA A 98 2.80 8.24 9.52
N GLY A 99 2.65 9.40 8.88
CA GLY A 99 3.79 10.13 8.32
C GLY A 99 4.79 10.44 9.44
N VAL A 100 6.00 9.87 9.35
CA VAL A 100 7.13 9.98 10.30
C VAL A 100 7.20 11.37 10.96
N GLY A 101 7.10 11.48 12.29
CA GLY A 101 8.20 11.34 13.27
C GLY A 101 8.85 9.95 13.44
N ALA A 102 10.12 9.96 13.86
CA ALA A 102 11.10 8.85 13.75
C ALA A 102 10.86 7.64 14.66
N ASP A 103 10.11 7.79 15.75
CA ASP A 103 10.11 6.77 16.82
C ASP A 103 9.25 5.53 16.51
N TRP A 104 8.22 5.69 15.68
CA TRP A 104 7.36 4.57 15.27
C TRP A 104 7.85 3.86 14.01
N SER A 105 8.59 4.55 13.14
CA SER A 105 9.02 3.99 11.87
C SER A 105 9.97 2.81 12.04
N ASP A 106 10.91 2.88 12.99
CA ASP A 106 11.91 1.82 13.19
C ASP A 106 11.25 0.54 13.70
N SER A 107 10.37 0.67 14.69
CA SER A 107 9.67 -0.45 15.32
C SER A 107 8.66 -1.13 14.40
N VAL A 108 7.93 -0.37 13.57
CA VAL A 108 7.03 -0.99 12.57
C VAL A 108 7.83 -1.66 11.45
N ALA A 109 8.96 -1.07 11.05
CA ALA A 109 9.81 -1.65 10.01
C ALA A 109 10.34 -3.03 10.39
N VAL A 110 10.76 -3.24 11.65
CA VAL A 110 11.26 -4.56 12.09
C VAL A 110 10.16 -5.63 12.22
N LEU A 111 8.88 -5.24 12.20
CA LEU A 111 7.74 -6.16 12.21
C LEU A 111 7.22 -6.50 10.81
N ALA A 112 7.73 -5.82 9.77
CA ALA A 112 7.30 -6.01 8.40
C ALA A 112 8.20 -7.00 7.65
N ASP A 113 7.63 -7.75 6.71
CA ASP A 113 8.39 -8.49 5.69
C ASP A 113 8.75 -7.57 4.52
N HIS A 114 7.89 -6.60 4.24
CA HIS A 114 8.04 -5.65 3.13
C HIS A 114 7.71 -4.23 3.57
N ILE A 115 8.55 -3.27 3.17
CA ILE A 115 8.25 -1.85 3.23
C ILE A 115 8.00 -1.35 1.82
N VAL A 116 6.89 -0.65 1.62
CA VAL A 116 6.57 0.01 0.36
C VAL A 116 6.51 1.53 0.55
N THR A 117 7.29 2.26 -0.23
CA THR A 117 7.37 3.73 -0.18
C THR A 117 6.88 4.34 -1.48
N PRO A 118 5.76 5.09 -1.47
CA PRO A 118 5.34 5.88 -2.62
C PRO A 118 6.20 7.14 -2.76
N VAL A 119 6.69 7.41 -3.97
CA VAL A 119 7.47 8.62 -4.31
C VAL A 119 6.84 9.32 -5.52
N MET A 120 6.52 10.60 -5.40
CA MET A 120 5.97 11.39 -6.50
C MET A 120 7.10 11.98 -7.36
N LEU A 121 6.78 12.30 -8.63
CA LEU A 121 7.74 12.87 -9.60
C LEU A 121 8.00 14.38 -9.40
N SER A 122 8.14 14.83 -8.16
CA SER A 122 8.57 16.19 -7.85
C SER A 122 9.96 16.16 -7.22
N THR A 123 10.79 17.18 -7.47
CA THR A 123 12.12 17.28 -6.86
C THR A 123 12.05 17.23 -5.32
N THR A 124 11.01 17.80 -4.73
CA THR A 124 10.82 17.81 -3.28
C THR A 124 10.48 16.41 -2.77
N ASP A 125 9.56 15.70 -3.44
CA ASP A 125 9.17 14.34 -3.06
C ASP A 125 10.30 13.34 -3.30
N PHE A 126 11.07 13.51 -4.37
CA PHE A 126 12.26 12.72 -4.64
C PHE A 126 13.30 12.83 -3.52
N LYS A 127 13.58 14.05 -3.04
CA LYS A 127 14.49 14.26 -1.89
C LYS A 127 13.98 13.60 -0.61
N VAL A 128 12.66 13.61 -0.38
CA VAL A 128 12.08 12.86 0.75
C VAL A 128 12.24 11.36 0.55
N GLY A 129 12.08 10.86 -0.68
CA GLY A 129 12.39 9.48 -1.04
C GLY A 129 13.82 9.08 -0.69
N ILE A 130 14.81 9.93 -1.02
CA ILE A 130 16.22 9.76 -0.62
C ILE A 130 16.33 9.62 0.90
N GLN A 131 15.73 10.53 1.67
CA GLN A 131 15.78 10.46 3.13
C GLN A 131 15.15 9.18 3.70
N THR A 132 14.09 8.66 3.08
CA THR A 132 13.48 7.38 3.48
C THR A 132 14.39 6.20 3.13
N ALA A 133 14.99 6.18 1.94
CA ALA A 133 15.93 5.13 1.53
C ALA A 133 17.21 5.14 2.40
N ASP A 134 17.79 6.32 2.64
CA ASP A 134 18.95 6.50 3.52
C ASP A 134 18.63 6.06 4.94
N TRP A 135 17.45 6.39 5.46
CA TRP A 135 17.01 5.92 6.77
C TRP A 135 16.93 4.39 6.82
N PHE A 136 16.40 3.75 5.77
CA PHE A 136 16.33 2.30 5.71
C PHE A 136 17.72 1.66 5.64
N ALA A 137 18.64 2.25 4.87
CA ALA A 137 20.05 1.85 4.84
C ALA A 137 20.72 1.98 6.23
N HIS A 138 20.43 3.04 6.98
CA HIS A 138 20.90 3.20 8.36
C HIS A 138 20.19 2.29 9.37
N LEU A 139 18.96 1.83 9.10
CA LEU A 139 18.33 0.82 9.95
C LEU A 139 19.12 -0.49 9.91
N ARG A 140 19.65 -0.86 8.73
CA ARG A 140 20.51 -2.04 8.54
C ARG A 140 21.79 -2.03 9.38
N THR A 141 22.30 -0.86 9.75
CA THR A 141 23.52 -0.75 10.57
C THR A 141 23.26 -0.75 12.07
N ARG A 142 21.98 -0.68 12.48
CA ARG A 142 21.56 -0.54 13.89
C ARG A 142 20.87 -1.77 14.46
N VAL A 143 20.51 -2.74 13.62
CA VAL A 143 19.88 -4.00 14.05
C VAL A 143 20.90 -5.13 14.17
N ASP A 144 20.64 -6.06 15.08
CA ASP A 144 21.54 -7.20 15.36
C ASP A 144 21.60 -8.19 14.18
N ASP A 145 20.46 -8.41 13.51
CA ASP A 145 20.37 -9.25 12.30
C ASP A 145 19.84 -8.46 11.10
N PRO A 146 20.73 -7.96 10.22
CA PRO A 146 20.33 -7.27 9.01
C PRO A 146 19.61 -8.15 7.98
N SER A 147 19.69 -9.49 8.11
CA SER A 147 18.98 -10.42 7.22
C SER A 147 17.50 -10.58 7.60
N ALA A 148 17.15 -10.22 8.83
CA ALA A 148 15.77 -10.18 9.32
C ALA A 148 15.04 -8.87 8.97
N LEU A 149 15.69 -7.93 8.27
CA LEU A 149 15.04 -6.69 7.86
C LEU A 149 14.11 -6.87 6.65
N PRO A 150 13.02 -6.09 6.56
CA PRO A 150 12.11 -6.15 5.43
C PRO A 150 12.80 -5.84 4.11
N ARG A 151 12.20 -6.33 3.02
CA ARG A 151 12.57 -5.84 1.69
C ARG A 151 11.96 -4.47 1.48
N HIS A 152 12.78 -3.50 1.07
CA HIS A 152 12.31 -2.16 0.74
C HIS A 152 12.00 -2.06 -0.75
N HIS A 153 10.83 -1.51 -1.06
CA HIS A 153 10.32 -1.28 -2.41
C HIS A 153 9.90 0.18 -2.55
N VAL A 154 10.21 0.79 -3.70
CA VAL A 154 9.75 2.13 -4.05
C VAL A 154 8.78 2.07 -5.22
N VAL A 155 7.62 2.70 -5.06
CA VAL A 155 6.61 2.82 -6.10
C VAL A 155 6.54 4.27 -6.54
N LEU A 156 6.78 4.52 -7.82
CA LEU A 156 6.58 5.87 -8.38
C LEU A 156 5.07 6.15 -8.46
N ASN A 157 4.64 7.21 -7.80
CA ASN A 157 3.24 7.53 -7.54
C ASN A 157 2.79 8.80 -8.27
N MET A 158 1.51 8.84 -8.64
CA MET A 158 0.86 9.89 -9.41
C MET A 158 1.59 10.24 -10.72
N VAL A 159 2.14 9.22 -11.39
CA VAL A 159 2.83 9.41 -12.67
C VAL A 159 1.82 9.88 -13.72
N PRO A 160 2.05 11.02 -14.40
CA PRO A 160 1.10 11.53 -15.40
C PRO A 160 1.08 10.61 -16.63
N ALA A 161 -0.10 10.50 -17.27
CA ALA A 161 -0.27 9.72 -18.51
C ALA A 161 0.64 10.17 -19.67
N LYS A 162 1.12 11.41 -19.62
CA LYS A 162 2.08 11.98 -20.57
C LYS A 162 3.24 12.58 -19.78
N PRO A 163 4.27 11.79 -19.45
CA PRO A 163 5.45 12.29 -18.75
C PRO A 163 6.15 13.36 -19.57
N THR A 164 6.59 14.41 -18.89
CA THR A 164 7.48 15.44 -19.44
C THR A 164 8.92 14.95 -19.45
N LYS A 165 9.82 15.71 -20.08
CA LYS A 165 11.27 15.44 -20.00
C LYS A 165 11.78 15.47 -18.55
N ALA A 166 11.28 16.40 -17.73
CA ALA A 166 11.64 16.50 -16.31
C ALA A 166 11.16 15.28 -15.52
N ASP A 167 9.95 14.77 -15.82
CA ASP A 167 9.46 13.52 -15.22
C ASP A 167 10.36 12.34 -15.57
N ALA A 168 10.77 12.22 -16.85
CA ALA A 168 11.66 11.16 -17.30
C ALA A 168 13.04 11.21 -16.61
N GLU A 169 13.61 12.41 -16.42
CA GLU A 169 14.87 12.59 -15.69
C GLU A 169 14.75 12.18 -14.21
N ILE A 170 13.62 12.45 -13.56
CA ILE A 170 13.37 12.02 -12.18
C ILE A 170 13.17 10.50 -12.10
N ILE A 171 12.45 9.90 -13.04
CA ILE A 171 12.25 8.45 -13.12
C ILE A 171 13.61 7.75 -13.28
N GLU A 172 14.46 8.22 -14.19
CA GLU A 172 15.81 7.69 -14.40
C GLU A 172 16.66 7.79 -13.14
N GLN A 173 16.62 8.93 -12.45
CA GLN A 173 17.30 9.08 -11.16
C GLN A 173 16.74 8.12 -10.11
N ALA A 174 15.42 7.92 -10.06
CA ALA A 174 14.78 7.04 -9.09
C ALA A 174 15.26 5.59 -9.22
N VAL A 175 15.32 5.08 -10.45
CA VAL A 175 15.78 3.72 -10.74
C VAL A 175 17.22 3.50 -10.27
N ASN A 176 18.06 4.55 -10.33
CA ASN A 176 19.45 4.46 -9.88
C ASN A 176 19.64 4.68 -8.37
N CYS A 177 18.68 5.31 -7.69
CA CYS A 177 18.79 5.65 -6.27
C CYS A 177 17.97 4.73 -5.35
N PHE A 178 16.95 4.04 -5.87
CA PHE A 178 15.99 3.29 -5.07
C PHE A 178 15.77 1.88 -5.62
N PRO A 179 15.29 0.94 -4.77
CA PRO A 179 14.72 -0.33 -5.23
C PRO A 179 13.33 -0.09 -5.86
N VAL A 180 13.29 0.54 -7.03
CA VAL A 180 12.05 0.89 -7.74
C VAL A 180 11.39 -0.37 -8.32
N ILE A 181 10.09 -0.52 -8.06
CA ILE A 181 9.24 -1.46 -8.80
C ILE A 181 8.99 -0.90 -10.20
N GLU A 182 9.16 -1.74 -11.23
CA GLU A 182 9.00 -1.36 -12.63
C GLU A 182 7.63 -0.74 -12.92
N THR A 183 6.56 -1.35 -12.41
CA THR A 183 5.21 -0.82 -12.54
C THR A 183 5.02 0.42 -11.67
N VAL A 184 4.55 1.50 -12.30
CA VAL A 184 4.24 2.77 -11.63
C VAL A 184 2.75 2.90 -11.33
N MET A 185 2.42 3.68 -10.30
CA MET A 185 1.04 4.05 -9.99
C MET A 185 0.70 5.37 -10.68
N MET A 186 -0.14 5.30 -11.71
CA MET A 186 -0.46 6.46 -12.55
C MET A 186 -1.40 7.43 -11.84
N TYR A 187 -1.41 8.70 -12.23
CA TYR A 187 -2.47 9.61 -11.81
C TYR A 187 -3.82 9.17 -12.42
N ARG A 188 -4.74 8.67 -11.57
CA ARG A 188 -6.05 8.17 -11.99
C ARG A 188 -7.16 8.71 -11.08
N ASN A 189 -8.28 9.13 -11.70
CA ASN A 189 -9.50 9.46 -10.94
C ASN A 189 -10.11 8.23 -10.26
N ALA A 190 -9.81 7.02 -10.76
CA ALA A 190 -10.19 5.75 -10.13
C ALA A 190 -9.77 5.66 -8.65
N PHE A 191 -8.61 6.19 -8.27
CA PHE A 191 -8.17 6.17 -6.87
C PHE A 191 -8.97 7.10 -5.97
N LYS A 192 -9.55 8.18 -6.51
CA LYS A 192 -10.51 9.03 -5.75
C LYS A 192 -11.84 8.31 -5.56
N GLU A 193 -12.27 7.55 -6.56
CA GLU A 193 -13.48 6.74 -6.44
C GLU A 193 -13.30 5.60 -5.45
N MET A 194 -12.14 4.94 -5.47
CA MET A 194 -11.74 3.94 -4.47
C MET A 194 -11.77 4.52 -3.06
N ASP A 195 -11.18 5.70 -2.83
CA ASP A 195 -11.23 6.40 -1.55
C ASP A 195 -12.67 6.69 -1.09
N ARG A 196 -13.54 7.08 -2.03
CA ARG A 196 -14.94 7.43 -1.73
C ARG A 196 -15.83 6.21 -1.48
N LEU A 197 -15.65 5.15 -2.28
CA LEU A 197 -16.61 4.04 -2.37
C LEU A 197 -16.11 2.76 -1.72
N GLY A 198 -14.89 2.30 -2.00
CA GLY A 198 -14.40 0.99 -1.56
C GLY A 198 -13.45 0.33 -2.55
N LEU A 199 -13.49 -1.00 -2.65
CA LEU A 199 -12.51 -1.79 -3.41
C LEU A 199 -12.64 -1.58 -4.93
N LEU A 200 -11.50 -1.42 -5.63
CA LEU A 200 -11.48 -1.16 -7.08
C LEU A 200 -12.27 -2.19 -7.90
N HIS A 201 -12.06 -3.48 -7.63
CA HIS A 201 -12.72 -4.57 -8.35
C HIS A 201 -14.24 -4.60 -8.08
N ALA A 202 -14.67 -4.30 -6.86
CA ALA A 202 -16.08 -4.26 -6.50
C ALA A 202 -16.81 -3.11 -7.21
N ILE A 203 -16.18 -1.92 -7.25
CA ILE A 203 -16.72 -0.77 -7.99
C ILE A 203 -16.80 -1.09 -9.50
N ALA A 204 -15.76 -1.71 -10.06
CA ALA A 204 -15.72 -2.07 -11.48
C ALA A 204 -16.83 -3.07 -11.83
N LEU A 205 -17.03 -4.09 -10.98
CA LEU A 205 -18.08 -5.10 -11.17
C LEU A 205 -19.48 -4.47 -11.10
N ALA A 206 -19.73 -3.61 -10.10
CA ALA A 206 -21.01 -2.91 -9.96
C ALA A 206 -21.33 -2.08 -11.22
N ARG A 207 -20.36 -1.30 -11.72
CA ARG A 207 -20.54 -0.49 -12.94
C ARG A 207 -20.72 -1.31 -14.20
N LYS A 208 -20.07 -2.47 -14.29
CA LYS A 208 -20.22 -3.39 -15.41
C LYS A 208 -21.64 -3.96 -15.49
N ASN A 209 -22.22 -4.23 -14.32
CA ASN A 209 -23.56 -4.80 -14.16
C ASN A 209 -24.67 -3.74 -14.07
N ASP A 210 -24.32 -2.45 -14.07
CA ASP A 210 -25.27 -1.36 -13.99
C ASP A 210 -26.18 -1.34 -15.24
N PRO A 211 -27.51 -1.23 -15.09
CA PRO A 211 -28.44 -1.15 -16.21
C PRO A 211 -28.25 0.11 -17.06
N ASN A 212 -27.64 1.18 -16.52
CA ASN A 212 -27.34 2.39 -17.25
C ASN A 212 -26.09 2.20 -18.13
N PRO A 213 -26.21 2.19 -19.47
CA PRO A 213 -25.07 1.98 -20.36
C PRO A 213 -23.99 3.07 -20.25
N LEU A 214 -24.33 4.26 -19.74
CA LEU A 214 -23.38 5.35 -19.50
C LEU A 214 -22.36 5.01 -18.41
N MET A 215 -22.59 3.97 -17.60
CA MET A 215 -21.63 3.52 -16.58
C MET A 215 -20.48 2.69 -17.16
N LYS A 216 -20.66 2.07 -18.34
CA LYS A 216 -19.67 1.16 -18.92
C LYS A 216 -18.31 1.81 -19.24
N PRO A 217 -18.24 3.03 -19.79
CA PRO A 217 -16.97 3.73 -20.00
C PRO A 217 -16.17 3.96 -18.71
N HIS A 218 -16.83 3.98 -17.54
CA HIS A 218 -16.20 4.18 -16.25
C HIS A 218 -15.65 2.90 -15.61
N VAL A 219 -15.80 1.73 -16.27
CA VAL A 219 -15.24 0.46 -15.80
C VAL A 219 -13.75 0.38 -16.11
N ARG A 220 -13.35 0.73 -17.34
CA ARG A 220 -11.96 0.58 -17.81
C ARG A 220 -10.93 1.29 -16.91
N PRO A 221 -11.13 2.54 -16.46
CA PRO A 221 -10.16 3.20 -15.59
C PRO A 221 -9.95 2.51 -14.24
N LEU A 222 -10.98 1.83 -13.70
CA LEU A 222 -10.88 1.07 -12.45
C LEU A 222 -10.12 -0.24 -12.67
N VAL A 223 -10.35 -0.90 -13.80
CA VAL A 223 -9.64 -2.14 -14.17
C VAL A 223 -8.16 -1.84 -14.38
N GLU A 224 -7.81 -0.80 -15.14
CA GLU A 224 -6.40 -0.41 -15.34
C GLU A 224 -5.72 -0.02 -14.01
N ALA A 225 -6.43 0.65 -13.10
CA ALA A 225 -5.90 0.95 -11.75
C ALA A 225 -5.68 -0.32 -10.91
N LEU A 226 -6.55 -1.32 -11.06
CA LEU A 226 -6.43 -2.61 -10.39
C LEU A 226 -5.28 -3.44 -10.98
N GLU A 227 -5.09 -3.42 -12.31
CA GLU A 227 -3.96 -4.07 -12.99
C GLU A 227 -2.63 -3.51 -12.49
N GLU A 228 -2.47 -2.18 -12.48
CA GLU A 228 -1.28 -1.52 -11.90
C GLU A 228 -1.02 -1.99 -10.45
N ALA A 229 -2.06 -1.97 -9.61
CA ALA A 229 -1.92 -2.40 -8.22
C ALA A 229 -1.59 -3.90 -8.08
N THR A 230 -2.10 -4.73 -9.00
CA THR A 230 -1.85 -6.17 -9.03
C THR A 230 -0.40 -6.46 -9.40
N ASP A 231 0.12 -5.80 -10.43
CA ASP A 231 1.52 -5.95 -10.83
C ASP A 231 2.48 -5.48 -9.73
N ILE A 232 2.17 -4.36 -9.09
CA ILE A 232 2.95 -3.85 -7.95
C ILE A 232 2.91 -4.83 -6.78
N LEU A 233 1.73 -5.33 -6.40
CA LEU A 233 1.60 -6.29 -5.30
C LEU A 233 2.38 -7.58 -5.60
N ASN A 234 2.25 -8.09 -6.82
CA ASN A 234 2.98 -9.29 -7.26
C ASN A 234 4.49 -9.07 -7.19
N ALA A 235 5.00 -7.91 -7.63
CA ALA A 235 6.42 -7.58 -7.52
C ALA A 235 6.90 -7.54 -6.06
N ILE A 236 6.06 -7.06 -5.12
CA ILE A 236 6.38 -7.01 -3.69
C ILE A 236 6.49 -8.44 -3.12
N ILE A 237 5.51 -9.30 -3.37
CA ILE A 237 5.39 -10.62 -2.70
C ILE A 237 6.14 -11.75 -3.41
N SER A 238 6.54 -11.57 -4.68
CA SER A 238 7.27 -12.59 -5.45
C SER A 238 8.79 -12.51 -5.28
N GLY A 239 9.29 -11.38 -4.76
CA GLY A 239 10.71 -11.15 -4.52
C GLY A 239 11.16 -11.85 -3.25
#